data_AF-A0A7X5IA03-F1
#
_entry.id   AF-A0A7X5IA03-F1
#
_cell.length_a   1.000
_cell.length_b   1.000
_cell.length_c   1.000
_cell.angle_alpha   90.00
_cell.angle_beta   90.00
_cell.angle_gamma   90.00
#
_symmetry.space_group_name_H-M   'P 1'
#
loop_
_entity.id
_entity.type
_entity.pdbx_description
1 polymer ?
#
loop_
_entity_poly.entity_id
_entity_poly.type
_entity_poly.pdbx_seq_one_letter_code
_entity_poly.pdbx_strand_id
1 'polypeptide(L)'
;MCKMRVVVRRECLGNREQCWSLWSGKDVTEYTGNQIKNMIKSGQKVCGLTLKDNELVPDAEGFFTTNIMEHRYCGNYTPMIENENVMSNVFYIVIGSHEEKGVVYYDCISTKFEQASFEQSDAKAYIKLGIISGGARLGADDKIELASLEYEKEKKLVPEKKK
;
A
#
# COMPACT_ATOMS: atom_id res chain seq x y z
N MET A 1 15.81 3.87 12.42
CA MET A 1 15.16 4.17 11.13
C MET A 1 14.13 3.08 10.88
N CYS A 2 12.83 3.41 10.94
CA CYS A 2 11.80 2.47 10.49
C CYS A 2 11.96 2.30 8.98
N LYS A 3 12.26 1.08 8.52
CA LYS A 3 12.32 0.78 7.08
C LYS A 3 10.90 0.88 6.53
N MET A 4 10.67 1.72 5.52
CA MET A 4 9.40 1.73 4.81
C MET A 4 9.16 0.33 4.22
N ARG A 5 7.92 -0.15 4.28
CA ARG A 5 7.51 -1.48 3.83
C ARG A 5 6.16 -1.37 3.16
N VAL A 6 6.14 -0.93 1.92
CA VAL A 6 4.90 -0.79 1.13
C VAL A 6 4.74 -2.02 0.26
N VAL A 7 3.64 -2.74 0.44
CA VAL A 7 3.32 -3.91 -0.38
C VAL A 7 2.96 -3.43 -1.78
N VAL A 8 3.73 -3.90 -2.76
CA VAL A 8 3.53 -3.54 -4.17
C VAL A 8 2.69 -4.58 -4.89
N ARG A 9 3.03 -5.87 -4.70
CA ARG A 9 2.34 -7.00 -5.33
C ARG A 9 2.66 -8.32 -4.63
N ARG A 10 1.86 -9.34 -4.94
CA ARG A 10 2.08 -10.74 -4.58
C ARG A 10 2.65 -11.50 -5.77
N GLU A 11 3.68 -12.30 -5.54
CA GLU A 11 4.29 -13.16 -6.55
C GLU A 11 3.73 -14.57 -6.42
N CYS A 12 3.23 -15.11 -7.52
CA CYS A 12 2.51 -16.39 -7.55
C CYS A 12 3.11 -17.34 -8.59
N LEU A 13 3.16 -18.64 -8.25
CA LEU A 13 3.40 -19.74 -9.19
C LEU A 13 2.08 -20.52 -9.36
N GLY A 14 1.39 -20.27 -10.47
CA GLY A 14 -0.02 -20.68 -10.59
C GLY A 14 -0.85 -20.02 -9.49
N ASN A 15 -1.59 -20.82 -8.73
CA ASN A 15 -2.40 -20.34 -7.59
C ASN A 15 -1.63 -20.29 -6.26
N ARG A 16 -0.33 -20.66 -6.26
CA ARG A 16 0.48 -20.73 -5.04
C ARG A 16 1.26 -19.44 -4.82
N GLU A 17 1.04 -18.79 -3.68
CA GLU A 17 1.90 -17.70 -3.19
C GLU A 17 3.36 -18.16 -3.08
N GLN A 18 4.29 -17.37 -3.61
CA GLN A 18 5.72 -17.55 -3.37
C GLN A 18 6.22 -16.52 -2.35
N CYS A 19 5.96 -15.25 -2.62
CA CYS A 19 6.40 -14.13 -1.80
C CYS A 19 5.57 -12.88 -2.11
N TRP A 20 5.90 -11.80 -1.41
CA TRP A 20 5.36 -10.47 -1.60
C TRP A 20 6.50 -9.51 -1.85
N SER A 21 6.38 -8.67 -2.87
CA SER A 21 7.37 -7.65 -3.20
C SER A 21 7.02 -6.36 -2.45
N LEU A 22 7.94 -5.91 -1.58
CA LEU A 22 7.76 -4.72 -0.76
C LEU A 22 8.76 -3.63 -1.19
N TRP A 23 8.27 -2.42 -1.39
CA TRP A 23 9.07 -1.24 -1.66
C TRP A 23 9.57 -0.61 -0.35
N SER A 24 10.87 -0.32 -0.31
CA SER A 24 11.56 0.28 0.84
C SER A 24 11.79 1.79 0.75
N GLY A 25 11.43 2.40 -0.39
CA GLY A 25 11.80 3.77 -0.73
C GLY A 25 13.05 3.86 -1.60
N LYS A 26 13.80 2.76 -1.71
CA LYS A 26 15.02 2.68 -2.51
C LYS A 26 15.11 1.41 -3.35
N ASP A 27 14.71 0.29 -2.76
CA ASP A 27 14.78 -1.03 -3.36
C ASP A 27 13.49 -1.82 -3.12
N VAL A 28 13.36 -2.91 -3.87
CA VAL A 28 12.32 -3.91 -3.65
C VAL A 28 12.95 -5.07 -2.88
N THR A 29 12.33 -5.44 -1.76
CA THR A 29 12.71 -6.64 -1.00
C THR A 29 11.53 -7.59 -0.97
N GLU A 30 11.79 -8.88 -1.17
CA GLU A 30 10.77 -9.92 -1.13
C GLU A 30 10.69 -10.58 0.23
N TYR A 31 9.46 -10.87 0.67
CA TYR A 31 9.18 -11.57 1.92
C TYR A 31 8.14 -12.67 1.71
N THR A 32 8.32 -13.78 2.41
CA THR A 32 7.26 -14.80 2.50
C THR A 32 6.07 -14.28 3.32
N GLY A 33 4.88 -14.82 3.08
CA GLY A 33 3.70 -14.50 3.89
C GLY A 33 3.95 -14.70 5.39
N ASN A 34 4.66 -15.77 5.78
CA ASN A 34 5.01 -16.02 7.19
C ASN A 34 5.93 -14.94 7.80
N GLN A 35 6.91 -14.45 7.05
CA GLN A 35 7.75 -13.33 7.50
C GLN A 35 6.91 -12.07 7.70
N ILE A 36 5.96 -11.78 6.80
CA ILE A 36 5.06 -10.63 6.93
C ILE A 36 4.12 -10.80 8.12
N LYS A 37 3.48 -11.97 8.28
CA LYS A 37 2.63 -12.28 9.45
C LYS A 37 3.41 -12.05 10.75
N ASN A 38 4.65 -12.51 10.83
CA ASN A 38 5.52 -12.31 12.00
C ASN A 38 5.89 -10.83 12.22
N MET A 39 6.18 -10.09 11.15
CA MET A 39 6.44 -8.64 11.23
C MET A 39 5.22 -7.90 11.82
N ILE A 40 4.02 -8.14 11.29
CA ILE A 40 2.79 -7.50 11.77
C ILE A 40 2.52 -7.87 13.25
N LYS A 41 2.62 -9.15 13.61
CA LYS A 41 2.46 -9.61 15.01
C LYS A 41 3.48 -8.99 15.97
N SER A 42 4.68 -8.68 15.50
CA SER A 42 5.72 -8.00 16.29
C SER A 42 5.51 -6.48 16.41
N GLY A 43 4.40 -5.95 15.90
CA GLY A 43 4.07 -4.52 15.92
C GLY A 43 4.80 -3.71 14.84
N GLN A 44 5.40 -4.36 13.84
CA GLN A 44 6.00 -3.66 12.72
C GLN A 44 4.95 -3.34 11.66
N LYS A 45 5.00 -2.12 11.11
CA LYS A 45 4.14 -1.74 9.99
C LYS A 45 4.56 -2.44 8.71
N VAL A 46 3.58 -3.01 8.02
CA VAL A 46 3.66 -3.43 6.62
C VAL A 46 2.49 -2.74 5.92
N CYS A 47 2.79 -1.65 5.22
CA CYS A 47 1.79 -0.82 4.56
C CYS A 47 1.14 -1.61 3.43
N GLY A 48 -0.18 -1.76 3.51
CA GLY A 48 -0.98 -2.47 2.50
C GLY A 48 -1.53 -3.81 2.95
N LEU A 49 -1.04 -4.38 4.05
CA LEU A 49 -1.52 -5.65 4.58
C LEU A 49 -1.79 -5.58 6.09
N THR A 50 -2.86 -6.23 6.50
CA THR A 50 -3.20 -6.47 7.91
C THR A 50 -3.52 -7.95 8.14
N LEU A 51 -3.72 -8.33 9.40
CA LEU A 51 -4.11 -9.68 9.78
C LEU A 51 -5.59 -9.75 10.12
N LYS A 52 -6.31 -10.67 9.49
CA LYS A 52 -7.66 -11.07 9.86
C LYS A 52 -7.69 -12.59 9.96
N ASP A 53 -8.13 -13.11 11.11
CA ASP A 53 -8.16 -14.56 11.38
C ASP A 53 -6.83 -15.28 11.06
N ASN A 54 -5.70 -14.59 11.35
CA ASN A 54 -4.33 -15.05 11.07
C ASN A 54 -3.96 -15.19 9.58
N GLU A 55 -4.79 -14.67 8.68
CA GLU A 55 -4.53 -14.54 7.25
C GLU A 55 -4.17 -13.10 6.86
N LEU A 56 -3.31 -12.97 5.84
CA LEU A 56 -2.95 -11.68 5.27
C LEU A 56 -4.07 -11.20 4.38
N VAL A 57 -4.58 -10.00 4.66
CA VAL A 57 -5.63 -9.35 3.87
C VAL A 57 -5.26 -7.91 3.58
N PRO A 58 -5.77 -7.29 2.50
CA PRO A 58 -5.58 -5.87 2.25
C PRO A 58 -5.94 -4.99 3.45
N ASP A 59 -5.08 -4.04 3.79
CA ASP A 59 -5.33 -3.09 4.88
C ASP A 59 -6.23 -1.93 4.43
N ALA A 60 -7.54 -2.20 4.36
CA ALA A 60 -8.54 -1.23 3.91
C ALA A 60 -8.70 -0.04 4.86
N GLU A 61 -8.44 -0.21 6.16
CA GLU A 61 -8.66 0.83 7.17
C GLU A 61 -7.41 1.68 7.42
N GLY A 62 -6.24 1.05 7.58
CA GLY A 62 -5.01 1.73 7.97
C GLY A 62 -4.19 2.29 6.80
N PHE A 63 -4.23 1.61 5.65
CA PHE A 63 -3.48 2.00 4.44
C PHE A 63 -4.37 2.18 3.21
N PHE A 64 -5.69 2.17 3.39
CA PHE A 64 -6.68 2.37 2.32
C PHE A 64 -6.51 1.40 1.15
N THR A 65 -6.02 0.20 1.42
CA THR A 65 -5.72 -0.77 0.35
C THR A 65 -6.99 -1.48 -0.09
N THR A 66 -7.40 -1.21 -1.32
CA THR A 66 -8.62 -1.75 -1.92
C THR A 66 -8.35 -3.02 -2.71
N ASN A 67 -7.14 -3.18 -3.25
CA ASN A 67 -6.73 -4.36 -3.99
C ASN A 67 -5.20 -4.49 -4.01
N ILE A 68 -4.71 -5.67 -4.39
CA ILE A 68 -3.29 -5.94 -4.58
C ILE A 68 -3.13 -6.69 -5.89
N MET A 69 -2.09 -6.38 -6.66
CA MET A 69 -1.83 -7.11 -7.90
C MET A 69 -1.15 -8.44 -7.58
N GLU A 70 -1.61 -9.51 -8.24
CA GLU A 70 -0.88 -10.77 -8.32
C GLU A 70 -0.13 -10.82 -9.64
N HIS A 71 1.16 -11.13 -9.57
CA HIS A 71 1.99 -11.38 -10.73
C HIS A 71 2.23 -12.89 -10.85
N ARG A 72 1.89 -13.44 -12.01
CA ARG A 72 2.01 -14.86 -12.34
C ARG A 72 2.86 -14.96 -13.60
N TYR A 73 3.95 -15.74 -13.58
CA TYR A 73 4.79 -15.98 -14.77
C TYR A 73 5.25 -14.67 -15.45
N CYS A 74 5.46 -14.68 -16.77
CA CYS A 74 5.89 -13.51 -17.52
C CYS A 74 4.69 -12.70 -18.02
N GLY A 75 4.53 -11.48 -17.50
CA GLY A 75 3.61 -10.49 -18.06
C GLY A 75 2.14 -10.68 -17.70
N ASN A 76 1.81 -11.66 -16.84
CA ASN A 76 0.43 -11.89 -16.40
C ASN A 76 0.25 -11.26 -15.01
N TYR A 77 -0.56 -10.20 -14.98
CA TYR A 77 -0.87 -9.38 -13.83
C TYR A 77 -2.37 -9.37 -13.67
N THR A 78 -2.85 -9.92 -12.56
CA THR A 78 -4.28 -10.02 -12.25
C THR A 78 -4.54 -9.44 -10.86
N PRO A 79 -5.61 -8.64 -10.68
CA PRO A 79 -6.03 -8.20 -9.36
C PRO A 79 -6.30 -9.41 -8.45
N MET A 80 -5.89 -9.31 -7.18
CA MET A 80 -6.16 -10.34 -6.17
C MET A 80 -7.65 -10.47 -5.88
N ILE A 81 -8.34 -9.34 -5.82
CA ILE A 81 -9.79 -9.29 -5.70
C ILE A 81 -10.34 -9.03 -7.11
N GLU A 82 -10.87 -10.08 -7.73
CA GLU A 82 -11.55 -9.96 -9.01
C GLU A 82 -12.87 -9.19 -8.82
N ASN A 83 -13.04 -8.11 -9.57
CA ASN A 83 -14.32 -7.42 -9.69
C ASN A 83 -14.51 -6.99 -11.15
N GLU A 84 -15.76 -6.79 -11.56
CA GLU A 84 -16.12 -6.44 -12.96
C GLU A 84 -15.57 -5.07 -13.41
N ASN A 85 -15.12 -4.24 -12.47
CA ASN A 85 -14.68 -2.87 -12.71
C ASN A 85 -13.15 -2.73 -12.80
N VAL A 86 -12.37 -3.76 -12.48
CA VAL A 86 -10.90 -3.68 -12.54
C VAL A 86 -10.43 -4.03 -13.95
N MET A 87 -10.31 -3.01 -14.79
CA MET A 87 -9.83 -3.11 -16.17
C MET A 87 -8.30 -2.95 -16.29
N SER A 88 -7.61 -2.59 -15.20
CA SER A 88 -6.17 -2.29 -15.24
C SER A 88 -5.31 -3.50 -14.88
N ASN A 89 -4.24 -3.71 -15.66
CA ASN A 89 -3.17 -4.67 -15.35
C ASN A 89 -1.99 -4.03 -14.59
N VAL A 90 -2.15 -2.78 -14.15
CA VAL A 90 -1.20 -2.03 -13.33
C VAL A 90 -1.97 -1.30 -12.23
N PHE A 91 -1.49 -1.42 -11.00
CA PHE A 91 -1.90 -0.51 -9.94
C PHE A 91 -0.77 0.43 -9.59
N TYR A 92 -1.14 1.59 -9.06
CA TYR A 92 -0.25 2.50 -8.35
C TYR A 92 -0.60 2.48 -6.86
N ILE A 93 0.43 2.64 -6.02
CA ILE A 93 0.31 2.77 -4.57
C ILE A 93 0.93 4.12 -4.21
N VAL A 94 0.16 5.00 -3.57
CA VAL A 94 0.67 6.31 -3.14
C VAL A 94 1.60 6.11 -1.94
N ILE A 95 2.80 6.66 -2.02
CA ILE A 95 3.85 6.58 -1.02
C ILE A 95 4.24 7.94 -0.44
N GLY A 96 3.61 9.02 -0.91
CA GLY A 96 3.86 10.35 -0.40
C GLY A 96 3.31 11.43 -1.32
N SER A 97 3.72 12.65 -1.05
CA SER A 97 3.44 13.80 -1.89
C SER A 97 4.56 14.82 -1.77
N HIS A 98 4.78 15.59 -2.82
CA HIS A 98 5.66 16.74 -2.82
C HIS A 98 5.02 17.92 -3.54
N GLU A 99 5.56 19.12 -3.31
CA GLU A 99 5.13 20.33 -4.00
C GLU A 99 6.22 20.79 -4.96
N GLU A 100 5.86 21.02 -6.23
CA GLU A 100 6.73 21.67 -7.21
C GLU A 100 6.00 22.90 -7.77
N LYS A 101 6.62 24.08 -7.61
CA LYS A 101 6.10 25.37 -8.14
C LYS A 101 4.64 25.66 -7.73
N GLY A 102 4.25 25.33 -6.50
CA GLY A 102 2.89 25.54 -5.98
C GLY A 102 1.87 24.48 -6.41
N VAL A 103 2.31 23.42 -7.12
CA VAL A 103 1.46 22.30 -7.52
C VAL A 103 1.83 21.07 -6.68
N VAL A 104 0.83 20.44 -6.10
CA VAL A 104 0.99 19.21 -5.29
C VAL A 104 0.95 17.99 -6.21
N TYR A 105 1.97 17.16 -6.10
CA TYR A 105 2.08 15.87 -6.77
C TYR A 105 2.03 14.74 -5.75
N TYR A 106 1.44 13.62 -6.16
CA TYR A 106 1.31 12.39 -5.38
C TYR A 106 2.28 11.35 -5.90
N ASP A 107 3.28 11.03 -5.08
CA ASP A 107 4.33 10.09 -5.41
C ASP A 107 3.82 8.67 -5.24
N CYS A 108 4.05 7.85 -6.27
CA CYS A 108 3.52 6.51 -6.38
C CYS A 108 4.59 5.51 -6.78
N ILE A 109 4.43 4.28 -6.33
CA ILE A 109 5.11 3.11 -6.88
C ILE A 109 4.09 2.24 -7.62
N SER A 110 4.41 1.84 -8.85
CA SER A 110 3.54 0.96 -9.63
C SER A 110 3.80 -0.51 -9.29
N THR A 111 2.86 -1.38 -9.65
CA THR A 111 3.02 -2.84 -9.58
C THR A 111 4.10 -3.39 -10.51
N LYS A 112 4.69 -2.53 -11.36
CA LYS A 112 5.85 -2.82 -12.21
C LYS A 112 7.12 -2.10 -11.73
N PHE A 113 7.09 -1.56 -10.51
CA PHE A 113 8.19 -0.83 -9.85
C PHE A 113 8.61 0.47 -10.53
N GLU A 114 7.73 1.06 -11.35
CA GLU A 114 7.90 2.42 -11.83
C GLU A 114 7.57 3.40 -10.70
N GLN A 115 8.46 4.36 -10.47
CA GLN A 115 8.16 5.52 -9.63
C GLN A 115 7.54 6.60 -10.51
N ALA A 116 6.35 7.05 -10.15
CA ALA A 116 5.59 8.06 -10.88
C ALA A 116 5.04 9.09 -9.91
N SER A 117 4.79 10.30 -10.40
CA SER A 117 4.16 11.37 -9.62
C SER A 117 2.98 11.92 -10.41
N PHE A 118 1.81 11.96 -9.79
CA PHE A 118 0.58 12.43 -10.44
C PHE A 118 0.14 13.75 -9.85
N GLU A 119 -0.32 14.67 -10.68
CA GLU A 119 -1.00 15.88 -10.21
C GLU A 119 -2.28 15.49 -9.44
N GLN A 120 -2.78 16.39 -8.61
CA GLN A 120 -4.00 16.17 -7.83
C GLN A 120 -5.20 15.74 -8.69
N SER A 121 -5.40 16.33 -9.86
CA SER A 121 -6.50 16.01 -10.77
C SER A 121 -6.45 14.56 -11.26
N ASP A 122 -5.30 14.12 -11.76
CA ASP A 122 -5.04 12.74 -12.21
C ASP A 122 -5.14 11.74 -11.05
N ALA A 123 -4.55 12.06 -9.89
CA ALA A 123 -4.59 11.20 -8.72
C ALA A 123 -6.05 10.94 -8.27
N LYS A 124 -6.91 11.96 -8.26
CA LYS A 124 -8.34 11.79 -7.96
C LYS A 124 -9.02 10.88 -8.97
N ALA A 125 -8.76 11.08 -10.27
CA ALA A 125 -9.35 10.24 -11.31
C ALA A 125 -8.91 8.78 -11.17
N TYR A 126 -7.62 8.53 -10.92
CA TYR A 126 -7.07 7.18 -10.74
C TYR A 126 -7.56 6.49 -9.46
N ILE A 127 -7.83 7.22 -8.37
CA ILE A 127 -8.51 6.66 -7.20
C ILE A 127 -9.94 6.25 -7.56
N LYS A 128 -10.70 7.10 -8.26
CA LYS A 128 -12.09 6.80 -8.67
C LYS A 128 -12.17 5.60 -9.61
N LEU A 129 -11.18 5.42 -10.48
CA LEU A 129 -11.05 4.29 -11.39
C LEU A 129 -10.47 3.02 -10.75
N GLY A 130 -10.04 3.08 -9.48
CA GLY A 130 -9.41 1.96 -8.79
C GLY A 130 -8.00 1.60 -9.31
N ILE A 131 -7.37 2.49 -10.08
CA ILE A 131 -5.98 2.36 -10.56
C ILE A 131 -5.00 2.62 -9.41
N ILE A 132 -5.28 3.64 -8.59
CA ILE A 132 -4.60 3.80 -7.30
C ILE A 132 -5.32 2.88 -6.30
N SER A 133 -4.59 1.86 -5.84
CA SER A 133 -5.14 0.74 -5.06
C SER A 133 -4.83 0.81 -3.57
N GLY A 134 -4.03 1.78 -3.13
CA GLY A 134 -3.65 1.95 -1.73
C GLY A 134 -2.81 3.19 -1.49
N GLY A 135 -2.60 3.51 -0.21
CA GLY A 135 -1.81 4.65 0.24
C GLY A 135 -2.54 5.99 0.21
N ALA A 136 -3.66 6.08 -0.53
CA ALA A 136 -4.51 7.25 -0.56
C ALA A 136 -5.98 6.87 -0.81
N ARG A 137 -6.90 7.74 -0.35
CA ARG A 137 -8.33 7.66 -0.68
C ARG A 137 -8.93 9.05 -0.85
N LEU A 138 -10.16 9.11 -1.34
CA LEU A 138 -10.97 10.33 -1.31
C LEU A 138 -11.71 10.41 0.03
N GLY A 139 -11.53 11.53 0.74
CA GLY A 139 -12.28 11.90 1.93
C GLY A 139 -13.62 12.55 1.61
N ALA A 140 -14.32 13.03 2.65
CA ALA A 140 -15.67 13.60 2.55
C ALA A 140 -15.80 14.80 1.58
N ASP A 141 -14.73 15.57 1.39
CA ASP A 141 -14.70 16.78 0.53
C ASP A 141 -14.06 16.51 -0.85
N ASP A 142 -13.99 15.26 -1.31
CA ASP A 142 -13.25 14.89 -2.52
C ASP A 142 -11.75 15.27 -2.44
N LYS A 143 -11.23 15.50 -1.22
CA LYS A 143 -9.81 15.72 -0.92
C LYS A 143 -9.10 14.39 -0.78
N ILE A 144 -7.86 14.34 -1.26
CA ILE A 144 -7.05 13.13 -1.12
C ILE A 144 -6.52 13.05 0.31
N GLU A 145 -6.87 11.98 1.01
CA GLU A 145 -6.32 11.60 2.31
C GLU A 145 -5.18 10.61 2.11
N LEU A 146 -4.01 10.91 2.67
CA LEU A 146 -2.83 10.04 2.61
C LEU A 146 -2.76 9.13 3.83
N ALA A 147 -2.46 7.86 3.59
CA ALA A 147 -2.15 6.94 4.67
C ALA A 147 -0.74 7.19 5.22
N SER A 148 -0.58 7.03 6.53
CA SER A 148 0.75 7.12 7.14
C SER A 148 1.61 5.93 6.73
N LEU A 149 2.89 6.17 6.47
CA LEU A 149 3.90 5.13 6.23
C LEU A 149 4.53 4.58 7.51
N GLU A 150 4.37 5.30 8.63
CA GLU A 150 4.89 4.90 9.93
C GLU A 150 3.76 4.38 10.83
N TYR A 151 4.09 3.53 11.80
CA TYR A 151 3.16 3.23 12.89
C TYR A 151 3.35 4.35 13.92
N GLU A 152 2.29 5.06 14.29
CA GLU A 152 2.32 5.78 15.55
C GLU A 152 2.46 4.72 16.64
N LYS A 153 3.61 4.69 17.34
CA LYS A 153 3.68 3.95 18.59
C LYS A 153 2.61 4.58 19.48
N GLU A 154 1.67 3.77 19.98
CA GLU A 154 0.73 4.20 21.00
C GLU A 154 1.47 5.09 22.01
N LYS A 155 1.02 6.34 22.13
CA LYS A 155 1.49 7.22 23.20
C LYS A 155 1.22 6.47 24.50
N LYS A 156 2.26 5.91 25.11
CA LYS A 156 2.16 5.44 26.49
C LYS A 156 1.63 6.61 27.29
N LEU A 157 0.40 6.51 27.77
CA LEU A 157 -0.18 7.42 28.76
C LEU A 157 0.84 7.46 29.90
N VAL A 158 1.55 8.58 30.01
CA VAL A 158 2.39 8.86 31.17
C VAL A 158 1.41 8.96 32.33
N PRO A 159 1.48 8.07 33.35
CA PRO A 159 0.58 8.17 34.48
C PRO A 159 0.80 9.54 35.12
N GLU A 160 -0.29 10.31 35.24
CA GLU A 160 -0.30 11.57 35.97
C GLU A 160 0.30 11.33 37.36
N LYS A 161 1.41 12.03 37.64
CA LYS A 161 1.89 12.18 39.01
C LYS A 161 0.82 12.91 39.79
N LYS A 162 0.08 12.17 40.63
CA LYS A 162 -0.74 12.78 41.69
C LYS A 162 0.18 13.62 42.57
N LYS A 163 -0.14 14.91 42.67
CA LYS A 163 0.42 15.85 43.63
C LYS A 163 0.03 15.47 45.05
#